data_AF-A0A946S1L0-F1
#
_entry.id   AF-A0A946S1L0-F1
#
_cell.length_a   1.000
_cell.length_b   1.000
_cell.length_c   1.000
_cell.angle_alpha   90.00
_cell.angle_beta   90.00
_cell.angle_gamma   90.00
#
_symmetry.space_group_name_H-M   'P 1'
#
loop_
_entity.id
_entity.type
_entity.pdbx_description
1 polymer ?
#
loop_
_entity_poly.entity_id
_entity_poly.type
_entity_poly.pdbx_seq_one_letter_code
_entity_poly.pdbx_strand_id
1 'polypeptide(L)'
;MKHLCLIVLVLIFAVGCKDDGPTEPENIAPEILSMTASHLANYVGGVYDISCETVDADGDELIYNWTSGGGSFPFGYSFYIPEVRWVAPSTPGSYSITAIVSDRTTSVQDSVTIIVEENHPPNIPSDPHPSHLSIDQAMDVILSWSCSDPDNDPRVYDVFFGTSPDPPRVRTQSEVYYNPG
;
A
#
# COMPACT_ATOMS: atom_id res chain seq x y z
N MET A 1 54.52 78.40 -27.52
CA MET A 1 53.22 77.82 -27.88
C MET A 1 53.32 76.29 -27.83
N LYS A 2 52.97 75.69 -26.68
CA LYS A 2 52.54 74.29 -26.55
C LYS A 2 51.51 74.30 -25.42
N HIS A 3 50.32 73.80 -25.72
CA HIS A 3 49.09 73.99 -24.94
C HIS A 3 49.15 73.28 -23.59
N LEU A 4 48.84 74.03 -22.53
CA LEU A 4 48.51 73.51 -21.21
C LEU A 4 47.04 73.06 -21.27
N CYS A 5 46.80 71.74 -21.19
CA CYS A 5 45.46 71.16 -21.18
C CYS A 5 45.06 70.89 -19.71
N LEU A 6 44.08 71.65 -19.20
CA LEU A 6 43.53 71.50 -17.87
C LEU A 6 42.50 70.35 -17.89
N ILE A 7 42.85 69.18 -17.37
CA ILE A 7 41.89 68.08 -17.17
C ILE A 7 41.23 68.28 -15.81
N VAL A 8 39.95 68.68 -15.83
CA VAL A 8 39.09 68.71 -14.63
C VAL A 8 38.67 67.28 -14.33
N LEU A 9 39.15 66.74 -13.21
CA LEU A 9 38.84 65.39 -12.73
C LEU A 9 37.50 65.45 -12.00
N VAL A 10 36.42 65.05 -12.67
CA VAL A 10 35.09 64.91 -12.06
C VAL A 10 35.07 63.61 -11.26
N LEU A 11 35.14 63.74 -9.93
CA LEU A 11 34.88 62.63 -9.01
C LEU A 11 33.37 62.34 -9.01
N ILE A 12 32.95 61.36 -9.81
CA ILE A 12 31.61 60.80 -9.75
C ILE A 12 31.55 59.92 -8.50
N PHE A 13 30.92 60.41 -7.42
CA PHE A 13 30.44 59.54 -6.35
C PHE A 13 29.27 58.73 -6.91
N ALA A 14 29.54 57.52 -7.40
CA ALA A 14 28.50 56.53 -7.57
C ALA A 14 28.00 56.15 -6.18
N VAL A 15 26.91 56.78 -5.73
CA VAL A 15 26.07 56.19 -4.68
C VAL A 15 25.51 54.92 -5.31
N GLY A 16 26.11 53.79 -4.96
CA GLY A 16 25.54 52.49 -5.28
C GLY A 16 24.20 52.39 -4.58
N CYS A 17 23.10 52.56 -5.32
CA CYS A 17 21.84 51.95 -4.94
C CYS A 17 22.12 50.45 -4.92
N LYS A 18 22.14 49.85 -3.74
CA LYS A 18 21.93 48.40 -3.64
C LYS A 18 20.53 48.18 -4.18
N ASP A 19 20.48 47.65 -5.38
CA ASP A 19 19.26 47.13 -5.97
C ASP A 19 18.96 45.84 -5.18
N ASP A 20 18.37 46.00 -4.00
CA ASP A 20 17.78 44.88 -3.27
C ASP A 20 16.52 44.52 -4.07
N GLY A 21 16.72 43.72 -5.12
CA GLY A 21 15.64 43.25 -5.98
C GLY A 21 14.51 42.61 -5.16
N PRO A 22 13.32 42.43 -5.75
CA PRO A 22 12.20 41.80 -5.04
C PRO A 22 12.67 40.47 -4.46
N THR A 23 12.63 40.35 -3.14
CA THR A 23 12.92 39.09 -2.44
C THR A 23 11.86 38.09 -2.90
N GLU A 24 12.30 36.99 -3.49
CA GLU A 24 11.44 35.86 -3.85
C GLU A 24 10.64 35.42 -2.60
N PRO A 25 9.37 35.00 -2.75
CA PRO A 25 8.62 34.44 -1.63
C PRO A 25 9.42 33.32 -0.94
N GLU A 26 9.31 33.25 0.39
CA GLU A 26 9.96 32.21 1.19
C GLU A 26 9.24 30.87 0.95
N ASN A 27 9.99 29.82 0.62
CA ASN A 27 9.50 28.46 0.38
C ASN A 27 8.88 27.85 1.64
N ILE A 28 7.68 27.31 1.50
CA ILE A 28 6.94 26.56 2.50
C ILE A 28 7.16 25.07 2.23
N ALA A 29 7.64 24.34 3.24
CA ALA A 29 7.86 22.90 3.10
C ALA A 29 6.55 22.14 2.81
N PRO A 30 6.61 21.01 2.08
CA PRO A 30 5.44 20.18 1.83
C PRO A 30 4.89 19.57 3.12
N GLU A 31 3.60 19.28 3.12
CA GLU A 31 2.89 18.62 4.21
C GLU A 31 2.40 17.25 3.74
N ILE A 32 2.68 16.19 4.51
CA ILE A 32 2.04 14.88 4.33
C ILE A 32 0.76 14.87 5.17
N LEU A 33 -0.39 14.75 4.51
CA LEU A 33 -1.70 14.68 5.14
C LEU A 33 -2.02 13.27 5.62
N SER A 34 -1.70 12.26 4.80
CA SER A 34 -1.99 10.87 5.14
C SER A 34 -1.10 9.87 4.40
N MET A 35 -0.90 8.72 5.04
CA MET A 35 -0.29 7.53 4.46
C MET A 35 -1.27 6.38 4.59
N THR A 36 -1.60 5.73 3.48
CA THR A 36 -2.51 4.59 3.50
C THR A 36 -1.91 3.38 2.80
N ALA A 37 -2.28 2.19 3.28
CA ALA A 37 -1.98 0.92 2.65
C ALA A 37 -3.29 0.17 2.45
N SER A 38 -3.55 -0.30 1.23
CA SER A 38 -4.71 -1.11 0.91
C SER A 38 -4.28 -2.52 0.52
N HIS A 39 -4.94 -3.53 1.10
CA HIS A 39 -4.75 -4.93 0.74
C HIS A 39 -5.94 -5.80 1.17
N LEU A 40 -6.02 -7.02 0.62
CA LEU A 40 -7.05 -8.01 0.91
C LEU A 40 -6.71 -8.97 2.06
N ALA A 41 -5.42 -9.24 2.36
CA ALA A 41 -5.02 -10.14 3.46
C ALA A 41 -3.56 -9.98 3.93
N ASN A 42 -3.27 -9.92 5.22
CA ASN A 42 -1.96 -9.48 5.71
C ASN A 42 -0.84 -10.56 5.66
N TYR A 43 -0.65 -11.26 4.54
CA TYR A 43 0.25 -12.41 4.46
C TYR A 43 1.59 -12.15 3.79
N VAL A 44 2.57 -13.03 4.09
CA VAL A 44 3.86 -13.09 3.41
C VAL A 44 3.69 -13.14 1.89
N GLY A 45 4.51 -12.38 1.16
CA GLY A 45 4.38 -12.25 -0.30
C GLY A 45 3.14 -11.47 -0.79
N GLY A 46 2.29 -10.98 0.11
CA GLY A 46 1.15 -10.12 -0.20
C GLY A 46 1.57 -8.83 -0.90
N VAL A 47 0.66 -8.25 -1.69
CA VAL A 47 0.93 -7.11 -2.56
C VAL A 47 0.07 -5.93 -2.14
N TYR A 48 0.69 -4.86 -1.65
CA TYR A 48 0.02 -3.72 -1.06
C TYR A 48 0.14 -2.52 -2.00
N ASP A 49 -0.98 -1.84 -2.23
CA ASP A 49 -0.97 -0.54 -2.88
C ASP A 49 -0.91 0.53 -1.77
N ILE A 50 0.18 1.30 -1.78
CA ILE A 50 0.51 2.33 -0.79
C ILE A 50 0.29 3.70 -1.44
N SER A 51 -0.35 4.63 -0.74
CA SER A 51 -0.53 6.01 -1.19
C SER A 51 -0.13 7.03 -0.13
N CYS A 52 0.36 8.18 -0.58
CA CYS A 52 0.79 9.31 0.23
C CYS A 52 0.02 10.57 -0.21
N GLU A 53 -0.92 11.05 0.59
CA GLU A 53 -1.60 12.31 0.31
C GLU A 53 -0.76 13.47 0.85
N THR A 54 -0.49 14.45 0.00
CA THR A 54 0.41 15.57 0.29
C THR A 54 -0.12 16.87 -0.28
N VAL A 55 0.37 17.98 0.26
CA VAL A 55 0.13 19.32 -0.27
C VAL A 55 1.43 20.11 -0.19
N ASP A 56 1.55 21.07 -1.09
CA ASP A 56 2.54 22.14 -1.01
C ASP A 56 1.81 23.48 -1.10
N ALA A 57 2.08 24.40 -0.17
CA ALA A 57 1.33 25.65 -0.06
C ALA A 57 1.70 26.66 -1.14
N ASP A 58 2.92 26.58 -1.68
CA ASP A 58 3.42 27.43 -2.76
C ASP A 58 3.16 26.83 -4.13
N GLY A 59 2.78 25.54 -4.16
CA GLY A 59 2.40 24.80 -5.37
C GLY A 59 3.61 24.22 -6.09
N ASP A 60 4.71 24.00 -5.38
CA ASP A 60 5.93 23.43 -5.94
C ASP A 60 5.76 21.97 -6.38
N GLU A 61 6.60 21.55 -7.32
CA GLU A 61 6.60 20.16 -7.80
C GLU A 61 7.21 19.22 -6.75
N LEU A 62 6.41 18.25 -6.31
CA LEU A 62 6.81 17.29 -5.30
C LEU A 62 7.48 16.04 -5.88
N ILE A 63 8.56 15.63 -5.21
CA ILE A 63 9.37 14.45 -5.51
C ILE A 63 9.22 13.44 -4.37
N TYR A 64 8.81 12.22 -4.71
CA TYR A 64 8.52 11.12 -3.79
C TYR A 64 9.59 10.04 -3.87
N ASN A 65 10.32 9.84 -2.79
CA ASN A 65 11.23 8.71 -2.62
C ASN A 65 10.63 7.72 -1.63
N TRP A 66 10.69 6.42 -1.97
CA TRP A 66 10.10 5.38 -1.16
C TRP A 66 11.16 4.42 -0.63
N THR A 67 11.07 4.14 0.67
CA THR A 67 11.92 3.15 1.34
C THR A 67 11.05 2.16 2.11
N SER A 68 11.59 0.98 2.38
CA SER A 68 10.90 -0.04 3.17
C SER A 68 11.87 -0.76 4.11
N GLY A 69 11.39 -1.13 5.29
CA GLY A 69 12.13 -1.92 6.28
C GLY A 69 12.29 -3.41 5.91
N GLY A 70 11.80 -3.80 4.73
CA GLY A 70 11.80 -5.17 4.21
C GLY A 70 10.89 -5.28 2.98
N GLY A 71 10.82 -6.46 2.38
CA GLY A 71 10.07 -6.64 1.14
C GLY A 71 10.73 -5.97 -0.06
N SER A 72 9.94 -5.61 -1.07
CA SER A 72 10.47 -4.97 -2.30
C SER A 72 9.44 -4.15 -3.06
N PHE A 73 9.92 -3.28 -3.95
CA PHE A 73 9.14 -2.59 -4.98
C PHE A 73 9.46 -3.22 -6.34
N PRO A 74 8.79 -4.33 -6.73
CA PRO A 74 9.23 -5.17 -7.86
C PRO A 74 9.15 -4.46 -9.22
N PHE A 75 8.36 -3.39 -9.31
CA PHE A 75 8.17 -2.60 -10.53
C PHE A 75 8.91 -1.26 -10.48
N GLY A 76 9.73 -1.02 -9.44
CA GLY A 76 10.19 0.31 -9.10
C GLY A 76 9.03 1.25 -8.77
N TYR A 77 9.27 2.55 -8.88
CA TYR A 77 8.26 3.60 -8.72
C TYR A 77 8.68 4.88 -9.44
N SER A 78 7.72 5.77 -9.67
CA SER A 78 7.97 7.10 -10.21
C SER A 78 8.21 8.09 -9.08
N PHE A 79 9.19 8.97 -9.24
CA PHE A 79 9.42 10.05 -8.28
C PHE A 79 8.32 11.12 -8.27
N TYR A 80 7.35 11.08 -9.19
CA TYR A 80 6.29 12.10 -9.31
C TYR A 80 4.89 11.52 -9.11
N ILE A 81 4.80 10.28 -8.65
CA ILE A 81 3.52 9.62 -8.36
C ILE A 81 3.51 9.29 -6.86
N PRO A 82 2.48 9.73 -6.11
CA PRO A 82 2.37 9.49 -4.67
C PRO A 82 1.93 8.07 -4.30
N GLU A 83 2.05 7.12 -5.22
CA GLU A 83 1.55 5.76 -5.08
C GLU A 83 2.61 4.75 -5.49
N VAL A 84 2.72 3.67 -4.72
CA VAL A 84 3.63 2.56 -5.02
C VAL A 84 3.00 1.21 -4.72
N ARG A 85 3.50 0.19 -5.40
CA ARG A 85 3.18 -1.21 -5.10
C ARG A 85 4.33 -1.85 -4.36
N TRP A 86 4.07 -2.29 -3.13
CA TRP A 86 5.03 -2.97 -2.28
C TRP A 86 4.66 -4.45 -2.13
N VAL A 87 5.66 -5.33 -2.17
CA VAL A 87 5.49 -6.77 -1.95
C VAL A 87 6.13 -7.14 -0.61
N ALA A 88 5.32 -7.74 0.27
CA ALA A 88 5.76 -8.21 1.57
C ALA A 88 6.84 -9.30 1.43
N PRO A 89 7.82 -9.34 2.35
CA PRO A 89 8.83 -10.40 2.35
C PRO A 89 8.21 -11.76 2.69
N SER A 90 9.03 -12.81 2.56
CA SER A 90 8.66 -14.19 2.89
C SER A 90 8.70 -14.51 4.39
N THR A 91 8.90 -13.51 5.25
CA THR A 91 9.02 -13.68 6.70
C THR A 91 7.94 -12.83 7.37
N PRO A 92 7.16 -13.40 8.31
CA PRO A 92 6.24 -12.61 9.12
C PRO A 92 6.96 -11.53 9.94
N GLY A 93 6.31 -10.40 10.14
CA GLY A 93 6.88 -9.30 10.90
C GLY A 93 6.17 -7.97 10.64
N SER A 94 6.67 -6.93 11.32
CA SER A 94 6.20 -5.56 11.13
C SER A 94 7.15 -4.82 10.20
N TYR A 95 6.63 -4.28 9.10
CA TYR A 95 7.40 -3.58 8.08
C TYR A 95 6.90 -2.15 7.94
N SER A 96 7.82 -1.19 8.02
CA SER A 96 7.53 0.23 7.79
C SER A 96 7.85 0.58 6.35
N ILE A 97 6.90 1.24 5.67
CA ILE A 97 7.05 1.79 4.32
C ILE A 97 7.01 3.30 4.47
N THR A 98 8.09 3.97 4.08
CA THR A 98 8.28 5.41 4.30
C THR A 98 8.29 6.15 2.98
N ALA A 99 7.44 7.17 2.87
CA ALA A 99 7.52 8.19 1.83
C ALA A 99 8.38 9.36 2.32
N ILE A 100 9.32 9.79 1.50
CA ILE A 100 10.12 10.99 1.69
C ILE A 100 9.74 11.94 0.56
N VAL A 101 9.11 13.06 0.91
CA VAL A 101 8.50 14.02 -0.03
C VAL A 101 9.32 15.30 0.01
N SER A 102 9.76 15.77 -1.16
CA SER A 102 10.61 16.96 -1.28
C SER A 102 10.10 17.89 -2.37
N ASP A 103 10.13 19.19 -2.09
CA ASP A 103 9.92 20.30 -3.03
C ASP A 103 11.23 20.74 -3.73
N ARG A 104 12.31 19.93 -3.61
CA ARG A 104 13.72 20.19 -4.01
C ARG A 104 14.52 21.12 -3.08
N THR A 105 13.86 21.82 -2.17
CA THR A 105 14.47 22.74 -1.20
C THR A 105 14.49 22.14 0.20
N THR A 106 13.36 21.57 0.61
CA THR A 106 13.07 20.93 1.88
C THR A 106 12.56 19.51 1.65
N SER A 107 12.44 18.75 2.74
CA SER A 107 11.89 17.40 2.69
C SER A 107 11.19 17.03 4.00
N VAL A 108 10.05 16.37 3.88
CA VAL A 108 9.33 15.74 4.99
C VAL A 108 9.24 14.23 4.75
N GLN A 109 8.93 13.47 5.79
CA GLN A 109 8.71 12.03 5.66
C GLN A 109 7.62 11.55 6.60
N ASP A 110 6.91 10.52 6.19
CA ASP A 110 5.97 9.77 7.01
C ASP A 110 5.97 8.30 6.59
N SER A 111 5.40 7.43 7.42
CA SER A 111 5.40 5.99 7.17
C SER A 111 4.08 5.33 7.53
N VAL A 112 3.75 4.28 6.79
CA VAL A 112 2.73 3.31 7.17
C VAL A 112 3.39 2.02 7.66
N THR A 113 2.86 1.43 8.72
CA THR A 113 3.31 0.14 9.24
C THR A 113 2.36 -0.95 8.79
N ILE A 114 2.91 -1.99 8.17
CA ILE A 114 2.18 -3.19 7.73
C ILE A 114 2.65 -4.36 8.56
N ILE A 115 1.70 -5.04 9.20
CA ILE A 115 1.94 -6.30 9.91
C ILE A 115 1.71 -7.41 8.90
N VAL A 116 2.72 -8.27 8.72
CA VAL A 116 2.71 -9.40 7.81
C VAL A 116 2.73 -10.68 8.63
N GLU A 117 1.82 -11.59 8.34
CA GLU A 117 1.60 -12.87 9.00
C GLU A 117 1.84 -14.03 8.03
N GLU A 118 1.98 -15.24 8.57
CA GLU A 118 1.98 -16.46 7.77
C GLU A 118 0.53 -16.82 7.41
N ASN A 119 0.31 -17.39 6.22
CA ASN A 119 -1.00 -17.92 5.84
C ASN A 119 -0.99 -19.44 6.01
N HIS A 120 -1.94 -19.98 6.75
CA HIS A 120 -2.15 -21.38 7.00
C HIS A 120 -3.38 -21.89 6.23
N PRO A 121 -3.35 -23.13 5.72
CA PRO A 121 -4.52 -23.68 5.06
C PRO A 121 -5.70 -23.83 6.06
N PRO A 122 -6.95 -23.77 5.58
CA PRO A 122 -8.11 -24.09 6.40
C PRO A 122 -8.00 -25.48 7.01
N ASN A 123 -8.53 -25.66 8.22
CA ASN A 123 -8.63 -26.97 8.84
C ASN A 123 -9.56 -27.88 8.03
N ILE A 124 -9.22 -29.17 8.02
CA ILE A 124 -10.05 -30.21 7.38
C ILE A 124 -11.48 -30.14 7.94
N PRO A 125 -12.53 -30.14 7.10
CA PRO A 125 -13.90 -30.18 7.58
C PRO A 125 -14.18 -31.37 8.50
N SER A 126 -14.96 -31.13 9.57
CA SER A 126 -15.31 -32.08 10.63
C SER A 126 -16.81 -32.14 10.86
N ASP A 127 -17.23 -32.99 11.80
CA ASP A 127 -18.61 -33.09 12.30
C ASP A 127 -19.67 -33.20 11.18
N PRO A 128 -19.51 -34.14 10.23
CA PRO A 128 -20.46 -34.31 9.16
C PRO A 128 -21.82 -34.73 9.74
N HIS A 129 -22.87 -34.12 9.22
CA HIS A 129 -24.25 -34.50 9.49
C HIS A 129 -24.97 -34.77 8.17
N PRO A 130 -25.67 -35.92 8.02
CA PRO A 130 -25.63 -37.08 8.91
C PRO A 130 -24.21 -37.65 9.05
N SER A 131 -23.96 -38.37 10.15
CA SER A 131 -22.66 -39.00 10.36
C SER A 131 -22.42 -40.09 9.30
N HIS A 132 -21.15 -40.38 9.02
CA HIS A 132 -20.78 -41.43 8.08
C HIS A 132 -21.46 -42.77 8.44
N LEU A 133 -22.00 -43.46 7.42
CA LEU A 133 -22.78 -44.70 7.53
C LEU A 133 -24.17 -44.58 8.18
N SER A 134 -24.69 -43.36 8.37
CA SER A 134 -26.09 -43.17 8.75
C SER A 134 -27.02 -43.79 7.71
N ILE A 135 -28.02 -44.54 8.17
CA ILE A 135 -29.09 -45.12 7.36
C ILE A 135 -30.45 -44.58 7.80
N ASP A 136 -31.50 -44.82 7.03
CA ASP A 136 -32.89 -44.44 7.34
C ASP A 136 -33.05 -42.93 7.66
N GLN A 137 -32.36 -42.10 6.89
CA GLN A 137 -32.44 -40.64 6.99
C GLN A 137 -33.65 -40.11 6.22
N ALA A 138 -34.14 -38.94 6.63
CA ALA A 138 -35.20 -38.25 5.91
C ALA A 138 -34.79 -37.97 4.46
N MET A 139 -35.75 -37.97 3.54
CA MET A 139 -35.48 -37.74 2.12
C MET A 139 -35.04 -36.31 1.84
N ASP A 140 -35.45 -35.35 2.68
CA ASP A 140 -35.11 -33.93 2.64
C ASP A 140 -33.96 -33.56 3.60
N VAL A 141 -33.08 -34.52 3.90
CA VAL A 141 -31.96 -34.30 4.82
C VAL A 141 -30.99 -33.25 4.30
N ILE A 142 -30.65 -32.29 5.16
CA ILE A 142 -29.62 -31.29 4.88
C ILE A 142 -28.27 -31.85 5.32
N LEU A 143 -27.31 -31.85 4.41
CA LEU A 143 -25.93 -32.18 4.74
C LEU A 143 -25.28 -30.97 5.40
N SER A 144 -24.53 -31.16 6.48
CA SER A 144 -23.73 -30.08 7.07
C SER A 144 -22.39 -30.57 7.59
N TRP A 145 -21.45 -29.65 7.76
CA TRP A 145 -20.12 -29.89 8.31
C TRP A 145 -19.69 -28.69 9.15
N SER A 146 -18.62 -28.86 9.91
CA SER A 146 -17.89 -27.77 10.57
C SER A 146 -16.54 -27.60 9.92
N CYS A 147 -16.01 -26.40 9.89
CA CYS A 147 -14.66 -26.13 9.40
C CYS A 147 -14.22 -24.77 9.94
N SER A 148 -12.95 -24.68 10.34
CA SER A 148 -12.31 -23.47 10.83
C SER A 148 -11.11 -23.14 9.97
N ASP A 149 -10.73 -21.87 9.95
CA ASP A 149 -9.50 -21.43 9.34
C ASP A 149 -8.59 -20.84 10.44
N PRO A 150 -7.32 -21.25 10.55
CA PRO A 150 -6.42 -20.75 11.60
C PRO A 150 -6.24 -19.24 11.59
N ASP A 151 -6.29 -18.62 10.41
CA ASP A 151 -6.09 -17.18 10.20
C ASP A 151 -7.43 -16.44 10.05
N ASN A 152 -8.54 -17.17 10.24
CA ASN A 152 -9.90 -16.68 10.09
C ASN A 152 -10.19 -16.15 8.67
N ASP A 153 -9.53 -16.72 7.66
CA ASP A 153 -9.79 -16.42 6.27
C ASP A 153 -11.21 -16.83 5.84
N PRO A 154 -11.81 -16.13 4.86
CA PRO A 154 -13.04 -16.57 4.21
C PRO A 154 -12.85 -17.96 3.59
N ARG A 155 -13.75 -18.89 3.93
CA ARG A 155 -13.71 -20.27 3.46
C ARG A 155 -14.67 -20.46 2.28
N VAL A 156 -14.25 -21.32 1.35
CA VAL A 156 -15.06 -21.77 0.21
C VAL A 156 -14.98 -23.29 0.15
N TYR A 157 -16.12 -23.93 -0.08
CA TYR A 157 -16.29 -25.38 -0.14
C TYR A 157 -16.72 -25.80 -1.54
N ASP A 158 -15.99 -26.74 -2.12
CA ASP A 158 -16.48 -27.53 -3.25
C ASP A 158 -17.24 -28.75 -2.70
N VAL A 159 -18.54 -28.82 -3.00
CA VAL A 159 -19.41 -29.90 -2.57
C VAL A 159 -19.53 -30.93 -3.69
N PHE A 160 -19.25 -32.18 -3.36
CA PHE A 160 -19.37 -33.32 -4.26
C PHE A 160 -20.47 -34.25 -3.73
N PHE A 161 -21.39 -34.65 -4.59
CA PHE A 161 -22.55 -35.43 -4.17
C PHE A 161 -22.98 -36.43 -5.24
N GLY A 162 -23.22 -37.69 -4.84
CA GLY A 162 -23.63 -38.78 -5.72
C GLY A 162 -23.32 -40.15 -5.12
N THR A 163 -23.68 -41.21 -5.84
CA THR A 163 -23.46 -42.61 -5.40
C THR A 163 -22.20 -43.24 -5.99
N SER A 164 -21.43 -42.48 -6.78
CA SER A 164 -20.15 -42.90 -7.35
C SER A 164 -19.04 -42.82 -6.30
N PRO A 165 -18.00 -43.68 -6.36
CA PRO A 165 -16.78 -43.51 -5.56
C PRO A 165 -16.07 -42.17 -5.79
N ASP A 166 -16.24 -41.59 -6.98
CA ASP A 166 -15.82 -40.23 -7.33
C ASP A 166 -17.06 -39.45 -7.79
N PRO A 167 -17.80 -38.81 -6.86
CA PRO A 167 -19.02 -38.08 -7.20
C PRO A 167 -18.68 -36.77 -7.92
N PRO A 168 -19.53 -36.28 -8.84
CA PRO A 168 -19.31 -34.99 -9.47
C PRO A 168 -19.42 -33.85 -8.45
N ARG A 169 -18.69 -32.76 -8.71
CA ARG A 169 -18.90 -31.50 -7.99
C ARG A 169 -20.27 -30.94 -8.35
N VAL A 170 -21.11 -30.72 -7.34
CA VAL A 170 -22.46 -30.19 -7.50
C VAL A 170 -22.53 -28.69 -7.19
N ARG A 171 -21.61 -28.17 -6.38
CA ARG A 171 -21.63 -26.76 -5.95
C ARG A 171 -20.25 -26.27 -5.48
N THR A 172 -20.04 -24.96 -5.58
CA THR A 172 -19.02 -24.21 -4.85
C THR A 172 -19.75 -23.15 -4.02
N GLN A 173 -19.46 -23.05 -2.71
CA GLN A 173 -20.24 -22.22 -1.78
C GLN A 173 -19.44 -21.80 -0.54
N SER A 174 -19.95 -20.85 0.26
CA SER A 174 -19.32 -20.44 1.53
C SER A 174 -20.08 -20.94 2.77
N GLU A 175 -21.28 -21.47 2.57
CA GLU A 175 -22.10 -22.06 3.61
C GLU A 175 -21.55 -23.43 4.04
N VAL A 176 -21.79 -23.78 5.30
CA VAL A 176 -21.38 -25.04 5.92
C VAL A 176 -22.44 -26.14 5.83
N TYR A 177 -23.36 -26.00 4.88
CA TYR A 177 -24.44 -26.97 4.65
C TYR A 177 -24.84 -27.03 3.17
N TYR A 178 -25.33 -28.17 2.73
CA TYR A 178 -25.83 -28.41 1.39
C TYR A 178 -27.18 -29.13 1.45
N ASN A 179 -28.19 -28.58 0.78
CA ASN A 179 -29.47 -29.26 0.59
C ASN A 179 -29.43 -30.01 -0.76
N PRO A 180 -29.48 -31.35 -0.77
CA PRO A 180 -29.43 -32.15 -1.99
C PRO A 180 -30.71 -32.12 -2.84
N GLY A 181 -31.84 -31.59 -2.32
CA GLY A 181 -33.09 -31.42 -3.04
C GLY A 181 -34.28 -32.16 -2.43
#